data_AF-A0A1G3FS91-F1
#
_entry.id   AF-A0A1G3FS91-F1
#
_cell.length_a   1.000
_cell.length_b   1.000
_cell.length_c   1.000
_cell.angle_alpha   90.00
_cell.angle_beta   90.00
_cell.angle_gamma   90.00
#
_symmetry.space_group_name_H-M   'P 1'
#
loop_
_entity.id
_entity.type
_entity.pdbx_description
1 polymer ?
#
loop_
_entity_poly.entity_id
_entity_poly.type
_entity_poly.pdbx_seq_one_letter_code
_entity_poly.pdbx_strand_id
1 'polypeptide(L)'
;MSQHSDSAFADTASRVEPDPLHGVAADGGEVNLDMILDVPVTLAMEVGRTRISIRNLLQLNQGSVVELDRAAGEPLDVFVNGTLVAHGEVVVINEKFGIRLTDVISPAERVRKLR
;
A
#
# COMPACT_ATOMS: atom_id res chain seq x y z
N MET A 1 77.44 4.12 49.97
CA MET A 1 77.24 3.53 48.63
C MET A 1 75.93 4.10 48.10
N SER A 2 75.92 5.33 47.60
CA SER A 2 76.45 5.81 46.31
C SER A 2 75.51 5.48 45.14
N GLN A 3 75.12 6.55 44.44
CA GLN A 3 74.62 6.66 43.05
C GLN A 3 73.09 6.71 42.91
N HIS A 4 72.50 7.87 42.56
CA HIS A 4 72.39 8.49 41.22
C HIS A 4 71.44 7.69 40.31
N SER A 5 70.31 8.31 39.95
CA SER A 5 69.98 8.60 38.55
C SER A 5 68.58 9.20 38.39
N ASP A 6 68.61 10.36 37.76
CA ASP A 6 67.58 11.10 37.04
C ASP A 6 66.66 10.24 36.15
N SER A 7 65.44 10.74 35.91
CA SER A 7 64.86 10.93 34.57
C SER A 7 63.36 10.60 34.41
N ALA A 8 62.76 11.48 33.61
CA ALA A 8 61.64 11.28 32.70
C ALA A 8 60.21 11.31 33.26
N PHE A 9 59.70 12.55 33.30
CA PHE A 9 58.30 12.86 33.00
C PHE A 9 57.87 12.17 31.69
N ALA A 10 56.85 11.32 31.74
CA ALA A 10 56.16 10.79 30.57
C ALA A 10 54.71 11.30 30.56
N ASP A 11 54.52 12.35 29.77
CA ASP A 11 53.25 12.89 29.31
C ASP A 11 52.40 11.78 28.66
N THR A 12 51.34 11.35 29.34
CA THR A 12 50.40 10.37 28.79
C THR A 12 49.26 11.13 28.12
N ALA A 13 49.48 11.51 26.87
CA ALA A 13 48.40 11.95 25.99
C ALA A 13 47.44 10.78 25.74
N SER A 14 46.29 10.80 26.42
CA SER A 14 45.18 9.88 26.15
C SER A 14 44.64 10.15 24.75
N ARG A 15 45.01 9.29 23.80
CA ARG A 15 44.38 9.21 22.49
C ARG A 15 42.94 8.76 22.70
N VAL A 16 41.98 9.68 22.54
CA VAL A 16 40.57 9.33 22.43
C VAL A 16 40.40 8.64 21.08
N GLU A 17 40.24 7.32 21.08
CA GLU A 17 39.77 6.60 19.90
C GLU A 17 38.30 6.98 19.67
N PRO A 18 37.93 7.48 18.48
CA PRO A 18 36.54 7.77 18.19
C PRO A 18 35.77 6.45 18.13
N ASP A 19 34.90 6.25 19.12
CA ASP A 19 33.85 5.23 19.12
C ASP A 19 33.06 5.37 17.82
N PRO A 20 33.06 4.37 16.91
CA PRO A 20 32.33 4.49 15.67
C PRO A 20 30.86 4.44 16.04
N LEU A 21 30.25 5.63 16.07
CA LEU A 21 28.82 5.82 16.14
C LEU A 21 28.17 4.77 15.28
N HIS A 22 27.42 3.89 15.96
CA HIS A 22 26.55 2.89 15.38
C HIS A 22 25.93 3.51 14.14
N GLY A 23 26.36 3.02 12.97
CA GLY A 23 25.72 3.36 11.73
C GLY A 23 24.27 3.01 11.93
N VAL A 24 23.41 4.04 11.99
CA VAL A 24 22.00 3.86 11.69
C VAL A 24 22.01 3.49 10.22
N ALA A 25 22.26 2.20 9.97
CA ALA A 25 21.80 1.54 8.78
C ALA A 25 20.37 2.03 8.64
N ALA A 26 20.09 2.70 7.52
CA ALA A 26 18.74 2.88 7.08
C ALA A 26 18.15 1.48 7.06
N ASP A 27 17.48 1.13 8.15
CA ASP A 27 16.65 -0.05 8.25
C ASP A 27 15.66 0.17 7.12
N GLY A 28 15.87 -0.56 6.03
CA GLY A 28 14.86 -0.76 5.01
C GLY A 28 13.79 -1.62 5.65
N GLY A 29 13.18 -1.07 6.70
CA GLY A 29 12.36 -1.77 7.67
C GLY A 29 11.35 -2.52 6.85
N GLU A 30 11.48 -3.84 6.89
CA GLU A 30 10.45 -4.72 6.41
C GLU A 30 9.19 -4.27 7.13
N VAL A 31 8.36 -3.53 6.39
CA VAL A 31 7.09 -3.03 6.90
C VAL A 31 6.41 -4.22 7.53
N ASN A 32 6.31 -4.22 8.86
CA ASN A 32 5.81 -5.37 9.60
C ASN A 32 4.38 -5.59 9.14
N LEU A 33 4.17 -6.59 8.29
CA LEU A 33 2.89 -6.82 7.63
C LEU A 33 1.79 -7.01 8.66
N ASP A 34 2.12 -7.57 9.83
CA ASP A 34 1.19 -7.80 10.94
C ASP A 34 0.55 -6.50 11.44
N MET A 35 1.21 -5.34 11.29
CA MET A 35 0.64 -4.04 11.65
C MET A 35 -0.28 -3.43 10.59
N ILE A 36 -0.18 -3.86 9.32
CA ILE A 36 -0.99 -3.32 8.20
C ILE A 36 -2.24 -4.16 7.93
N LEU A 37 -2.30 -5.41 8.40
CA LEU A 37 -3.45 -6.29 8.17
C LEU A 37 -4.77 -5.70 8.68
N ASP A 38 -4.73 -4.86 9.71
CA ASP A 38 -5.93 -4.24 10.32
C ASP A 38 -6.33 -2.90 9.67
N VAL A 39 -5.62 -2.44 8.64
CA VAL A 39 -5.95 -1.18 7.98
C VAL A 39 -7.23 -1.35 7.16
N PRO A 40 -8.30 -0.57 7.44
CA PRO A 40 -9.54 -0.68 6.69
C PRO A 40 -9.34 -0.21 5.24
N VAL A 41 -9.86 -0.97 4.29
CA VAL A 41 -9.85 -0.64 2.87
C VAL A 41 -11.27 -0.61 2.30
N THR A 42 -11.48 0.21 1.26
CA THR A 42 -12.76 0.26 0.56
C THR A 42 -12.72 -0.71 -0.62
N LEU A 43 -13.59 -1.72 -0.57
CA LEU A 43 -13.87 -2.61 -1.69
C LEU A 43 -15.10 -2.09 -2.45
N ALA A 44 -14.94 -1.85 -3.76
CA ALA A 44 -16.02 -1.40 -4.62
C ALA A 44 -16.15 -2.32 -5.83
N MET A 45 -17.37 -2.55 -6.29
CA MET A 45 -17.64 -3.25 -7.55
C MET A 45 -18.35 -2.30 -8.49
N GLU A 46 -17.91 -2.25 -9.73
CA GLU A 46 -18.45 -1.34 -10.73
C GLU A 46 -19.22 -2.10 -11.80
N VAL A 47 -20.45 -1.66 -12.06
CA VAL A 47 -21.24 -2.16 -13.20
C VAL A 47 -20.56 -1.77 -14.52
N GLY A 48 -20.01 -0.56 -14.59
CA GLY A 48 -19.28 -0.06 -15.75
C GLY A 48 -18.97 1.43 -15.63
N ARG A 49 -18.21 1.93 -16.60
CA ARG A 49 -17.89 3.35 -16.75
C ARG A 49 -18.26 3.80 -18.15
N THR A 50 -18.48 5.10 -18.33
CA THR A 50 -18.49 5.72 -19.65
C THR A 50 -17.95 7.14 -19.57
N ARG A 51 -17.58 7.71 -20.71
CA ARG A 51 -17.16 9.12 -20.82
C ARG A 51 -18.24 9.90 -21.57
N ILE A 52 -18.78 10.92 -20.92
CA ILE A 52 -19.73 11.86 -21.54
C ILE A 52 -19.17 13.28 -21.50
N SER A 53 -19.61 14.12 -22.45
CA SER A 53 -19.26 15.54 -22.43
C SER A 53 -19.93 16.27 -21.27
N ILE A 54 -19.34 17.37 -20.80
CA ILE A 54 -19.93 18.23 -19.77
C ILE A 54 -21.34 18.69 -20.18
N ARG A 55 -21.54 18.97 -21.48
CA ARG A 55 -22.86 19.33 -22.02
C ARG A 55 -23.89 18.23 -21.77
N ASN A 56 -23.57 16.98 -22.07
CA ASN A 56 -24.49 15.86 -21.89
C ASN A 56 -24.75 15.59 -20.40
N LEU A 57 -23.71 15.73 -19.55
CA LEU A 57 -23.85 15.59 -18.10
C LEU A 57 -24.86 16.59 -17.51
N LEU A 58 -24.79 17.87 -17.92
CA LEU A 58 -25.71 18.91 -17.46
C LEU A 58 -27.15 18.75 -17.99
N GLN A 59 -27.35 17.91 -19.01
CA GLN A 59 -28.67 17.61 -19.58
C GLN A 59 -29.33 16.37 -18.95
N LEU A 60 -28.62 15.64 -18.07
CA LEU A 60 -29.20 14.48 -17.38
C LEU A 60 -30.32 14.94 -16.44
N ASN A 61 -31.44 14.24 -16.50
CA ASN A 61 -32.61 14.48 -15.68
C ASN A 61 -33.13 13.16 -15.11
N GLN A 62 -34.13 13.23 -14.24
CA GLN A 62 -34.80 12.03 -13.76
C GLN A 62 -35.34 11.22 -14.94
N GLY A 63 -34.98 9.94 -15.02
CA GLY A 63 -35.36 9.04 -16.11
C GLY A 63 -34.38 9.02 -17.29
N SER A 64 -33.31 9.82 -17.30
CA SER A 64 -32.25 9.68 -18.29
C SER A 64 -31.56 8.31 -18.16
N VAL A 65 -31.31 7.66 -19.29
CA VAL A 65 -30.56 6.40 -19.37
C VAL A 65 -29.19 6.70 -19.94
N VAL A 66 -28.13 6.24 -19.28
CA VAL A 66 -26.74 6.40 -19.72
C VAL A 66 -26.20 5.01 -20.04
N GLU A 67 -25.76 4.83 -21.28
CA GLU A 67 -25.09 3.61 -21.71
C GLU A 67 -23.67 3.54 -21.14
N LEU A 68 -23.24 2.35 -20.73
CA LEU A 68 -21.91 2.11 -20.17
C LEU A 68 -21.04 1.36 -21.18
N ASP A 69 -19.72 1.50 -21.06
CA ASP A 69 -18.76 0.93 -22.03
C ASP A 69 -18.64 -0.61 -21.89
N ARG A 70 -19.28 -1.24 -20.89
CA ARG A 70 -19.23 -2.69 -20.62
C ARG A 70 -20.43 -3.41 -21.24
N ALA A 71 -20.18 -4.56 -21.87
CA ALA A 71 -21.23 -5.42 -22.40
C ALA A 71 -21.96 -6.22 -21.30
N ALA A 72 -23.25 -6.48 -21.50
CA ALA A 72 -24.03 -7.30 -20.58
C ALA A 72 -23.54 -8.76 -20.56
N GLY A 73 -23.45 -9.34 -19.37
CA GLY A 73 -23.03 -10.74 -19.16
C GLY A 73 -21.53 -10.93 -18.90
N GLU A 74 -20.71 -9.89 -19.04
CA GLU A 74 -19.32 -9.92 -18.59
C GLU A 74 -19.25 -9.82 -17.05
N PRO A 75 -18.28 -10.50 -16.40
CA PRO A 75 -18.07 -10.33 -14.96
C PRO A 75 -17.73 -8.86 -14.66
N LEU A 76 -18.12 -8.38 -13.49
CA LEU A 76 -17.90 -7.01 -13.03
C LEU A 76 -16.51 -6.85 -12.41
N ASP A 77 -15.96 -5.65 -12.53
CA ASP A 77 -14.67 -5.31 -11.95
C ASP A 77 -14.81 -5.03 -10.46
N VAL A 78 -13.86 -5.54 -9.68
CA VAL A 78 -13.77 -5.32 -8.24
C VAL A 78 -12.47 -4.57 -7.93
N PHE A 79 -12.64 -3.40 -7.33
CA PHE A 79 -11.58 -2.47 -7.00
C PHE A 79 -11.36 -2.41 -5.49
N VAL A 80 -10.10 -2.26 -5.08
CA VAL A 80 -9.73 -1.85 -3.72
C VAL A 80 -9.01 -0.51 -3.82
N ASN A 81 -9.52 0.53 -3.18
CA ASN A 81 -8.97 1.89 -3.23
C ASN A 81 -8.67 2.38 -4.67
N GLY A 82 -9.49 1.97 -5.65
CA GLY A 82 -9.34 2.33 -7.06
C GLY A 82 -8.45 1.40 -7.90
N THR A 83 -7.81 0.40 -7.29
CA THR A 83 -6.99 -0.60 -7.98
C THR A 83 -7.82 -1.84 -8.30
N LEU A 84 -7.82 -2.29 -9.56
CA LEU A 84 -8.46 -3.55 -9.97
C LEU A 84 -7.73 -4.74 -9.32
N VAL A 85 -8.47 -5.52 -8.53
CA VAL A 85 -7.93 -6.69 -7.82
C VAL A 85 -8.62 -8.00 -8.16
N ALA A 86 -9.83 -7.94 -8.72
CA ALA A 86 -10.62 -9.12 -9.02
C ALA A 86 -11.72 -8.82 -10.05
N HIS A 87 -12.30 -9.89 -10.57
CA HIS A 87 -13.56 -9.91 -11.28
C HIS A 87 -14.58 -10.70 -10.45
N GLY A 88 -15.86 -10.38 -10.61
CA GLY A 88 -16.92 -11.07 -9.89
C GLY A 88 -18.31 -10.82 -10.43
N GLU A 89 -19.30 -11.35 -9.73
CA GLU A 89 -20.71 -11.20 -10.09
C GLU A 89 -21.53 -10.80 -8.86
N VAL A 90 -22.59 -10.04 -9.11
CA VAL A 90 -23.55 -9.65 -8.06
C VAL A 90 -24.35 -10.87 -7.67
N VAL A 91 -24.36 -11.19 -6.39
CA VAL A 91 -25.23 -12.20 -5.80
C VAL A 91 -26.14 -11.55 -4.75
N VAL A 92 -27.27 -12.17 -4.44
CA VAL A 92 -28.13 -11.75 -3.34
C VAL A 92 -28.10 -12.82 -2.26
N ILE A 93 -27.75 -12.42 -1.04
CA ILE A 93 -27.68 -13.30 0.13
C ILE A 93 -28.41 -12.60 1.27
N ASN A 94 -29.43 -13.26 1.84
CA ASN A 94 -30.25 -12.72 2.93
C ASN A 94 -30.80 -11.31 2.61
N GLU A 95 -31.36 -11.15 1.41
CA GLU A 95 -31.91 -9.87 0.90
C GLU A 95 -30.89 -8.73 0.78
N LYS A 96 -29.59 -9.03 0.90
CA LYS A 96 -28.49 -8.09 0.73
C LYS A 96 -27.70 -8.42 -0.53
N PHE A 97 -27.13 -7.39 -1.14
CA PHE A 97 -26.16 -7.58 -2.21
C PHE A 97 -24.86 -8.16 -1.66
N GLY A 98 -24.27 -9.08 -2.42
CA GLY A 98 -22.96 -9.66 -2.20
C GLY A 98 -22.18 -9.74 -3.52
N ILE A 99 -20.90 -10.06 -3.40
CA ILE A 99 -19.98 -10.21 -4.54
C ILE A 99 -19.45 -11.64 -4.50
N ARG A 100 -19.71 -12.42 -5.55
CA ARG A 100 -19.02 -13.69 -5.76
C ARG A 100 -17.84 -13.44 -6.68
N LEU A 101 -16.62 -13.62 -6.16
CA LEU A 101 -15.40 -13.42 -6.93
C LEU A 101 -15.20 -14.59 -7.89
N THR A 102 -14.94 -14.29 -9.16
CA THR A 102 -14.72 -15.27 -10.23
C THR A 102 -13.23 -15.43 -10.54
N ASP A 103 -12.48 -14.32 -10.51
CA ASP A 103 -11.03 -14.28 -10.71
C ASP A 103 -10.41 -13.25 -9.77
N VAL A 104 -9.28 -13.58 -9.14
CA VAL A 104 -8.67 -12.75 -8.09
C VAL A 104 -7.15 -12.81 -8.21
N ILE A 105 -6.50 -11.64 -8.23
CA ILE A 105 -5.04 -11.59 -8.27
C ILE A 105 -4.42 -12.09 -6.95
N SER A 106 -3.17 -12.55 -7.02
CA SER A 106 -2.50 -13.16 -5.87
C SER A 106 -2.39 -12.19 -4.67
N PRO A 107 -2.37 -12.69 -3.41
CA PRO A 107 -2.19 -11.84 -2.23
C PRO A 107 -0.96 -10.91 -2.31
N ALA A 108 0.18 -11.43 -2.79
CA ALA A 108 1.40 -10.65 -2.95
C ALA A 108 1.22 -9.51 -3.98
N GLU A 109 0.49 -9.76 -5.06
CA GLU A 109 0.20 -8.75 -6.07
C GLU A 109 -0.77 -7.67 -5.56
N ARG A 110 -1.77 -8.05 -4.75
CA ARG A 110 -2.67 -7.09 -4.10
C ARG A 110 -1.90 -6.12 -3.21
N VAL A 111 -1.03 -6.62 -2.34
CA VAL A 111 -0.23 -5.76 -1.44
C VAL A 111 0.67 -4.83 -2.25
N ARG A 112 1.29 -5.31 -3.33
CA ARG A 112 2.13 -4.47 -4.21
C ARG A 112 1.35 -3.36 -4.90
N LYS A 113 0.12 -3.63 -5.34
CA LYS A 113 -0.73 -2.65 -6.03
C LYS A 113 -1.44 -1.66 -5.09
N LEU A 114 -1.35 -1.87 -3.78
CA LEU A 114 -1.89 -0.99 -2.75
C LEU A 114 -0.83 -0.11 -2.06
N ARG A 115 0.45 -0.35 -2.34
CA ARG A 115 1.56 0.51 -1.91
C ARG A 115 1.66 1.78 -2.73
#